data_AF-A0A528MZL3-F1
#
_entry.id   AF-A0A528MZL3-F1
#
_cell.length_a   1.000
_cell.length_b   1.000
_cell.length_c   1.000
_cell.angle_alpha   90.00
_cell.angle_beta   90.00
_cell.angle_gamma   90.00
#
_symmetry.space_group_name_H-M   'P 1'
#
loop_
_entity.id
_entity.type
_entity.pdbx_description
1 polymer ?
#
loop_
_entity_poly.entity_id
_entity_poly.type
_entity_poly.pdbx_seq_one_letter_code
_entity_poly.pdbx_strand_id
1 'polypeptide(L)' 'GRRTAGIDGMTVGRIRNGIGEQRFLEGLQADLRSGAYRPSPARRKLIPKAGKPGQFRPLGIPTIKDRVVQG' A
#
# COMPACT_ATOMS: atom_id res chain seq x y z
N GLY A 1 -5.12 2.93 6.18
CA GLY A 1 -3.76 3.48 6.37
C GLY A 1 -3.43 4.54 5.33
N ARG A 2 -3.59 5.83 5.64
CA ARG A 2 -3.46 6.93 4.65
C ARG A 2 -2.02 7.45 4.50
N ARG A 3 -1.21 7.35 5.55
CA ARG A 3 0.14 7.95 5.64
C ARG A 3 1.29 6.95 5.47
N THR A 4 1.01 5.65 5.53
CA THR A 4 2.06 4.63 5.51
C THR A 4 2.20 4.02 4.11
N ALA A 5 3.35 4.25 3.49
CA ALA A 5 3.67 3.72 2.17
C ALA A 5 3.94 2.21 2.20
N GLY A 6 3.63 1.52 1.09
CA GLY A 6 4.05 0.15 0.83
C GLY A 6 5.53 0.07 0.46
N ILE A 7 5.90 -0.95 -0.30
CA ILE A 7 7.28 -1.13 -0.78
C ILE A 7 7.65 -0.14 -1.89
N ASP A 8 6.66 0.35 -2.63
CA ASP A 8 6.76 1.33 -3.72
C ASP A 8 6.95 2.78 -3.25
N GLY A 9 6.89 3.03 -1.94
CA GLY A 9 7.01 4.38 -1.38
C GLY A 9 5.81 5.29 -1.66
N MET A 10 4.73 4.78 -2.27
CA MET A 10 3.56 5.59 -2.60
C MET A 10 2.65 5.76 -1.39
N THR A 11 2.14 6.98 -1.20
CA THR A 11 1.14 7.31 -0.18
C THR A 11 -0.08 7.94 -0.84
N VAL A 12 -1.21 7.94 -0.13
CA VAL A 12 -2.42 8.63 -0.61
C VAL A 12 -2.16 10.11 -0.86
N GLY A 13 -1.33 10.75 -0.03
CA GLY A 13 -0.94 12.16 -0.23
C GLY A 13 -0.15 12.37 -1.53
N ARG A 14 0.80 11.48 -1.83
CA ARG A 14 1.59 11.56 -3.08
C ARG A 14 0.74 11.31 -4.33
N ILE A 15 -0.27 10.44 -4.23
CA ILE A 15 -1.24 10.23 -5.30
C ILE A 15 -2.07 11.50 -5.51
N ARG A 16 -2.69 12.03 -4.45
CA ARG A 16 -3.54 13.24 -4.52
C ARG A 16 -2.80 14.47 -5.05
N ASN A 17 -1.58 14.70 -4.56
CA ASN A 17 -0.81 15.90 -4.89
C ASN A 17 0.05 15.75 -6.15
N GLY A 18 0.09 14.56 -6.76
CA GLY A 18 0.91 14.25 -7.93
C GLY A 18 0.07 13.74 -9.08
N ILE A 19 -0.14 12.43 -9.12
CA ILE A 19 -0.81 11.72 -10.23
C ILE A 19 -2.29 12.15 -10.37
N GLY A 20 -2.94 12.49 -9.25
CA GLY A 20 -4.38 12.67 -9.14
C GLY A 20 -5.09 11.35 -8.87
N GLU A 21 -6.16 11.38 -8.07
CA GLU A 21 -6.91 10.18 -7.69
C GLU A 21 -7.55 9.50 -8.90
N GLN A 22 -8.17 10.28 -9.79
CA GLN A 22 -8.87 9.78 -10.96
C GLN A 22 -7.93 9.01 -11.89
N ARG A 23 -6.82 9.62 -12.29
CA ARG A 23 -5.81 8.97 -13.16
C ARG A 23 -5.22 7.71 -12.53
N PHE A 24 -5.00 7.74 -11.21
CA PHE A 24 -4.53 6.56 -10.48
C PHE A 24 -5.53 5.41 -10.56
N LEU A 25 -6.82 5.69 -10.34
CA LEU A 25 -7.88 4.68 -10.41
C LEU A 25 -8.11 4.17 -11.82
N GLU A 26 -8.09 5.05 -12.83
CA GLU A 26 -8.20 4.68 -14.24
C GLU A 26 -7.07 3.74 -14.67
N GLY A 27 -5.82 4.07 -14.30
CA GLY A 27 -4.68 3.21 -14.57
C GLY A 27 -4.80 1.85 -13.86
N LEU A 28 -5.17 1.83 -12.59
CA LEU A 28 -5.38 0.58 -11.86
C LEU A 28 -6.53 -0.26 -12.46
N GLN A 29 -7.62 0.37 -12.87
CA GLN A 29 -8.73 -0.30 -13.54
C GLN A 29 -8.31 -0.91 -14.87
N ALA A 30 -7.50 -0.20 -15.66
CA ALA A 30 -6.96 -0.72 -16.92
C ALA A 30 -6.04 -1.94 -16.68
N ASP A 31 -5.14 -1.86 -15.69
CA ASP A 31 -4.27 -2.98 -15.29
C ASP A 31 -5.09 -4.22 -14.87
N LEU A 32 -6.18 -4.02 -14.13
CA LEU A 32 -7.06 -5.12 -13.69
C LEU A 32 -7.83 -5.74 -14.85
N ARG A 33 -8.44 -4.92 -15.72
CA ARG A 33 -9.23 -5.40 -16.87
C ARG A 33 -8.38 -6.16 -17.88
N SER A 34 -7.15 -5.71 -18.10
CA SER A 34 -6.20 -6.36 -19.00
C SER A 34 -5.51 -7.60 -18.39
N GLY A 35 -5.70 -7.86 -17.09
CA GLY A 35 -4.99 -8.92 -16.37
C GLY A 35 -3.50 -8.62 -16.12
N ALA A 36 -3.06 -7.39 -16.38
CA ALA A 36 -1.69 -6.92 -16.16
C ALA A 36 -1.37 -6.64 -14.70
N TYR A 37 -2.40 -6.49 -13.84
CA TYR A 37 -2.19 -6.28 -12.41
C TYR A 37 -1.39 -7.44 -11.77
N ARG A 38 -0.34 -7.07 -11.03
CA ARG A 38 0.48 -7.99 -10.24
C ARG A 38 0.60 -7.45 -8.82
N PRO A 39 0.12 -8.18 -7.80
CA PRO A 39 0.26 -7.79 -6.41
C PRO A 39 1.73 -7.57 -6.05
N SER A 40 2.01 -6.50 -5.30
CA SER A 40 3.36 -6.26 -4.81
C SER A 40 3.61 -6.97 -3.47
N PRO A 41 4.86 -7.39 -3.18
CA PRO A 41 5.19 -7.91 -1.85
C PRO A 41 4.96 -6.83 -0.78
N ALA A 42 4.35 -7.23 0.34
CA ALA A 42 4.10 -6.31 1.44
C ALA A 42 5.42 -5.88 2.11
N ARG A 43 5.57 -4.58 2.36
CA ARG A 43 6.73 -4.05 3.09
C ARG A 43 6.66 -4.47 4.54
N ARG A 44 7.72 -5.10 5.06
CA ARG A 44 7.79 -5.52 6.46
C ARG A 44 8.20 -4.35 7.36
N LYS A 45 7.52 -4.22 8.51
CA LYS A 45 7.90 -3.33 9.60
C LYS A 45 7.76 -4.06 10.92
N LEU A 46 8.76 -3.98 11.80
CA LEU A 46 8.62 -4.45 13.17
C LEU A 46 7.89 -3.40 13.99
N ILE A 47 6.85 -3.81 14.73
CA ILE A 47 6.15 -2.94 15.68
C ILE A 47 6.21 -3.56 17.08
N PRO A 48 6.37 -2.75 18.14
CA PRO A 48 6.40 -3.27 19.51
C PRO A 48 5.13 -4.04 19.85
N LYS A 49 5.26 -5.09 20.67
CA LYS A 49 4.11 -5.73 21.32
C LYS A 49 3.70 -4.88 22.52
N ALA A 50 2.43 -4.53 22.61
CA ALA A 50 1.90 -3.79 23.76
C ALA A 50 2.16 -4.56 25.06
N GLY A 51 2.69 -3.87 26.08
CA GLY A 51 3.00 -4.47 27.38
C GLY A 51 4.18 -5.45 27.41
N LYS A 52 4.94 -5.61 26.32
CA LYS A 52 6.11 -6.51 26.26
C LYS A 52 7.35 -5.76 25.74
N PRO A 53 8.07 -5.02 26.63
CA PRO A 53 9.28 -4.30 26.26
C PRO A 53 10.30 -5.21 25.57
N GLY A 54 10.96 -4.70 24.52
CA GLY A 54 11.94 -5.46 23.73
C GLY A 54 11.36 -6.52 22.78
N GLN A 55 10.05 -6.82 22.83
CA GLN A 55 9.42 -7.76 21.90
C GLN A 55 8.70 -7.06 20.76
N PHE A 56 8.84 -7.60 19.56
CA PHE A 56 8.26 -7.06 18.34
C PHE A 56 7.37 -8.09 17.62
N ARG A 57 6.44 -7.60 16.81
CA ARG A 57 5.71 -8.39 15.82
C ARG A 57 5.92 -7.81 14.42
N PRO A 58 6.01 -8.65 13.38
CA PRO A 58 6.06 -8.16 12.01
C PRO A 58 4.68 -7.61 11.61
N LEU A 59 4.70 -6.50 10.88
CA LEU A 59 3.55 -5.92 10.20
C LEU A 59 3.87 -5.90 8.71
N GLY A 60 3.00 -6.52 7.90
CA GLY A 60 3.01 -6.38 6.45
C GLY A 60 2.24 -5.13 6.05
N ILE A 61 2.86 -4.28 5.24
CA ILE A 61 2.29 -3.02 4.75
C ILE A 61 2.18 -3.13 3.22
N PRO A 62 0.99 -3.45 2.66
CA PRO A 62 0.79 -3.52 1.22
C PRO A 62 0.93 -2.15 0.55
N THR A 63 1.08 -2.10 -0.77
CA THR A 63 1.06 -0.83 -1.52
C THR A 63 -0.34 -0.19 -1.49
N ILE A 64 -0.45 1.07 -1.93
CA ILE A 64 -1.79 1.68 -2.05
C ILE A 64 -2.62 0.97 -3.13
N LYS A 65 -2.01 0.57 -4.26
CA LYS A 65 -2.69 -0.23 -5.28
C LYS A 65 -3.26 -1.52 -4.68
N ASP A 66 -2.45 -2.29 -3.96
CA ASP A 66 -2.88 -3.57 -3.39
C ASP A 66 -4.00 -3.39 -2.36
N ARG A 67 -3.95 -2.34 -1.53
CA ARG A 67 -5.03 -2.05 -0.57
C ARG A 67 -6.36 -1.72 -1.25
N VAL A 68 -6.31 -1.01 -2.38
CA VAL A 68 -7.52 -0.68 -3.15
C VAL A 68 -8.13 -1.93 -3.77
N VAL A 69 -7.30 -2.87 -4.22
CA VAL A 69 -7.77 -4.15 -4.79
C VAL A 69 -8.31 -5.09 -3.70
N GLN A 70 -7.72 -5.10 -2.51
CA GLN A 70 -8.05 -6.06 -1.44
C GLN A 70 -9.37 -5.78 -0.71
N GLY A 71 -9.80 -4.52 -0.62
CA GLY A 71 -11.00 -4.13 0.15
C GLY A 71 -10.75 -3.99 1.65
#